data_AF-A0A956HSU2-F1
#
_entry.id   AF-A0A956HSU2-F1
#
_cell.length_a   1.000
_cell.length_b   1.000
_cell.length_c   1.000
_cell.angle_alpha   90.00
_cell.angle_beta   90.00
_cell.angle_gamma   90.00
#
_symmetry.space_group_name_H-M   'P 1'
#
loop_
_entity.id
_entity.type
_entity.pdbx_description
1 polymer ?
#
loop_
_entity_poly.entity_id
_entity_poly.type
_entity_poly.pdbx_seq_one_letter_code
_entity_poly.pdbx_strand_id
1 'polypeptide(L)' 'MVSSTQQTEKRRSMRASKAGRRKKRVRSQHSTPAFPVHPQGYDPKAPDAKQG' A
#
# COMPACT_ATOMS: atom_id res chain seq x y z
N MET A 1 21.03 -32.59 -21.37
CA MET A 1 20.38 -31.50 -20.61
C MET A 1 19.14 -32.05 -19.95
N VAL A 2 19.07 -32.07 -18.61
CA VAL A 2 17.85 -32.44 -17.88
C VAL A 2 16.96 -31.21 -17.79
N SER A 3 15.78 -31.24 -18.39
CA SER A 3 14.84 -30.12 -18.39
C SER A 3 14.22 -29.96 -17.00
N SER A 4 14.76 -29.03 -16.20
CA SER A 4 14.23 -28.71 -14.86
C SER A 4 12.96 -27.85 -14.89
N THR A 5 12.17 -27.95 -15.97
CA THR A 5 11.01 -27.10 -16.27
C THR A 5 10.04 -27.01 -15.08
N GLN A 6 9.65 -28.15 -14.52
CA GLN A 6 8.75 -28.20 -13.35
C GLN A 6 9.31 -27.45 -12.12
N GLN A 7 10.62 -27.54 -11.88
CA GLN A 7 11.27 -26.83 -10.77
C GLN A 7 11.30 -25.33 -11.02
N THR A 8 11.53 -24.90 -12.26
CA THR A 8 11.53 -23.48 -12.62
C THR A 8 10.14 -22.86 -12.55
N GLU A 9 9.11 -23.59 -12.98
CA GLU A 9 7.70 -23.17 -12.91
C GLU A 9 7.25 -23.04 -11.46
N LYS A 10 7.56 -24.04 -10.62
CA LYS A 10 7.29 -23.98 -9.17
C LYS A 10 7.97 -22.79 -8.52
N ARG A 11 9.24 -22.51 -8.86
CA ARG A 11 9.95 -21.33 -8.35
C ARG A 11 9.30 -20.02 -8.83
N ARG A 12 8.84 -19.96 -10.09
CA ARG A 12 8.13 -18.80 -10.64
C ARG A 12 6.80 -18.54 -9.90
N SER A 13 5.98 -19.57 -9.70
CA SER A 13 4.71 -19.43 -8.98
C SER A 13 4.92 -19.01 -7.52
N MET A 14 5.92 -19.58 -6.83
CA MET A 14 6.27 -19.16 -5.46
C MET A 14 6.69 -17.69 -5.39
N ARG A 15 7.52 -17.21 -6.32
CA ARG A 15 7.96 -15.81 -6.38
C ARG A 15 6.80 -14.86 -6.67
N ALA A 16 5.93 -15.22 -7.62
CA ALA A 16 4.72 -14.45 -7.93
C ALA A 16 3.80 -14.32 -6.70
N SER A 17 3.53 -15.43 -6.01
CA SER A 17 2.71 -15.44 -4.80
C SER A 17 3.33 -14.66 -3.63
N LYS A 18 4.67 -14.71 -3.46
CA LYS A 18 5.37 -13.91 -2.44
C LYS A 18 5.29 -12.41 -2.76
N ALA A 19 5.50 -12.03 -4.02
CA ALA A 19 5.39 -10.64 -4.46
C ALA A 19 3.96 -10.10 -4.30
N GLY A 20 2.94 -10.89 -4.65
CA GLY A 20 1.53 -10.53 -4.47
C GLY A 20 1.18 -10.27 -3.01
N ARG A 21 1.60 -11.16 -2.09
CA ARG A 21 1.41 -10.98 -0.64
C ARG A 21 2.09 -9.71 -0.12
N ARG A 22 3.32 -9.42 -0.56
CA ARG A 22 4.03 -8.19 -0.18
C ARG A 22 3.29 -6.94 -0.69
N LYS A 23 2.86 -6.92 -1.95
CA LYS A 23 2.09 -5.80 -2.53
C LYS A 23 0.78 -5.55 -1.79
N LYS A 24 0.05 -6.60 -1.40
CA LYS A 24 -1.18 -6.47 -0.59
C LYS A 24 -0.88 -5.85 0.78
N ARG A 25 0.15 -6.33 1.48
CA ARG A 25 0.53 -5.81 2.80
C ARG A 25 0.93 -4.33 2.74
N VAL A 26 1.80 -3.96 1.79
CA VAL A 26 2.25 -2.57 1.59
C VAL A 26 1.05 -1.66 1.30
N ARG A 27 0.14 -2.09 0.41
CA ARG A 27 -1.08 -1.32 0.12
C ARG A 27 -1.97 -1.13 1.34
N SER A 28 -2.13 -2.17 2.17
CA SER A 28 -2.92 -2.09 3.40
C SER A 28 -2.28 -1.20 4.47
N GLN A 29 -0.96 -1.08 4.49
CA GLN A 29 -0.25 -0.25 5.48
C GLN A 29 -0.24 1.23 5.08
N HIS A 30 -0.24 1.51 3.78
CA HIS A 30 -0.22 2.87 3.22
C HIS A 30 -1.56 3.28 2.58
N SER A 31 -2.64 2.55 2.86
CA SER A 31 -3.98 2.92 2.40
C SER A 31 -4.55 4.04 3.25
N THR A 32 -5.65 4.61 2.76
CA THR A 32 -6.51 5.49 3.54
C THR A 32 -6.91 4.80 4.85
N PRO A 33 -6.77 5.45 6.00
CA PRO A 33 -7.19 4.90 7.28
C PRO A 33 -8.69 4.58 7.28
N ALA A 34 -9.08 3.57 8.06
CA ALA A 34 -10.46 3.09 8.14
C ALA A 34 -11.44 4.11 8.74
N PHE A 35 -10.91 5.11 9.43
CA PHE A 35 -11.66 6.23 9.95
C PHE A 35 -11.29 7.50 9.19
N PRO A 36 -12.22 8.44 9.01
CA PRO A 36 -11.89 9.77 8.51
C PRO A 36 -10.84 10.37 9.44
N VAL A 37 -9.60 10.49 8.98
CA VAL A 37 -8.67 11.41 9.62
C VAL A 37 -9.19 12.78 9.26
N HIS A 38 -9.77 13.47 10.24
CA HIS A 38 -9.96 14.90 10.13
C HIS A 38 -8.54 15.49 10.13
N PRO A 39 -7.97 15.93 8.99
CA PRO A 39 -6.81 16.79 9.09
C PRO A 39 -7.25 17.94 10.02
N GLN A 40 -6.39 18.35 10.96
CA GLN A 40 -6.74 19.51 11.78
C GLN A 40 -7.14 20.63 10.82
N GLY A 41 -8.42 21.00 10.85
CA GLY A 41 -8.92 22.08 10.03
C GLY A 41 -8.10 23.31 10.39
N TYR A 42 -7.70 24.06 9.38
CA TYR A 42 -7.03 25.33 9.58
C TYR A 42 -7.93 26.19 10.50
N ASP A 43 -7.38 26.69 11.61
CA ASP A 43 -8.15 27.38 12.63
C ASP A 43 -8.79 28.63 11.99
N PRO A 44 -10.13 28.74 11.93
CA PRO A 44 -10.79 29.92 11.38
C PRO A 44 -10.53 31.18 12.23
N LYS A 45 -9.99 31.03 13.45
CA LYS A 45 -9.53 32.13 14.31
C LYS A 45 -8.02 32.41 14.18
N ALA A 46 -7.31 31.73 13.28
CA ALA A 46 -5.90 32.00 13.05
C ALA A 46 -5.72 33.47 12.58
N PRO A 47 -4.62 34.15 12.99
CA PRO A 47 -4.37 35.55 12.59
C PRO A 47 -4.29 35.76 11.07
N ASP A 48 -3.94 34.69 10.34
CA ASP A 48 -3.79 34.62 8.89
C ASP A 48 -5.04 34.10 8.16
N ALA A 49 -6.14 33.80 8.89
CA ALA A 49 -7.39 33.36 8.29
C ALA A 49 -8.06 34.48 7.49
N LYS A 50 -8.46 34.17 6.25
CA LYS A 50 -9.17 35.11 5.37
C LYS A 50 -10.58 35.33 5.92
N GLN A 51 -10.83 36.54 6.44
CA GLN A 51 -12.17 36.96 6.87
C GLN A 51 -13.07 37.02 5.64
N GLY A 52 -14.14 36.21 5.65
CA GLY A 52 -15.19 36.21 4.64
C GLY A 52 -16.17 37.36 4.86
#